data_AF-A0A9P6EMM8-F1
#
_entry.id   AF-A0A9P6EMM8-F1
#
_cell.length_a   1.000
_cell.length_b   1.000
_cell.length_c   1.000
_cell.angle_alpha   90.00
_cell.angle_beta   90.00
_cell.angle_gamma   90.00
#
_symmetry.space_group_name_H-M   'P 1'
#
loop_
_entity.id
_entity.type
_entity.pdbx_description
1 polymer ?
#
loop_
_entity_poly.entity_id
_entity_poly.type
_entity_poly.pdbx_seq_one_letter_code
_entity_poly.pdbx_strand_id
1 'polypeptide(L)'
;MSYEGSPPHYGAELHHQQQHFGGHQGHGGEFRGEGTPGFPSPGPHFPGTPDQHASPTGPPPPPSGYRIPLTTQGSFPDRSQTGEAPFKDADGVSPVFIGSALMERSVHPCKIGPHLYQFCSVAYGGGEQAHNGRFDLLPFKPAQMEWVRTSNGRIPPGRRPVEGGYEESGSKLYHAVANHNGVMVPGKTGEHLGGANVAFGGAEHVFTDYEILCWR
;
A
#
# COMPACT_ATOMS: atom_id res chain seq x y z
N MET A 1 31.01 -28.90 28.57
CA MET A 1 31.61 -28.37 27.33
C MET A 1 30.79 -27.17 26.93
N SER A 2 31.27 -26.00 27.33
CA SER A 2 30.70 -24.68 27.13
C SER A 2 31.24 -24.10 25.84
N TYR A 3 30.37 -23.48 25.04
CA TYR A 3 30.77 -22.39 24.14
C TYR A 3 29.63 -21.37 24.13
N GLU A 4 29.85 -20.29 24.87
CA GLU A 4 29.12 -19.03 24.78
C GLU A 4 29.60 -18.29 23.52
N GLY A 5 28.65 -17.70 22.78
CA GLY A 5 28.93 -16.76 21.70
C GLY A 5 28.17 -15.46 21.96
N SER A 6 28.86 -14.46 22.50
CA SER A 6 28.35 -13.09 22.64
C SER A 6 28.26 -12.39 21.27
N PRO A 7 27.25 -11.53 21.03
CA PRO A 7 27.23 -10.65 19.86
C PRO A 7 28.06 -9.36 20.11
N PRO A 8 28.60 -8.73 19.04
CA PRO A 8 29.44 -7.55 19.18
C PRO A 8 28.62 -6.27 19.42
N HIS A 9 29.12 -5.45 20.35
CA HIS A 9 28.73 -4.05 20.55
C HIS A 9 29.23 -3.18 19.39
N TYR A 10 28.33 -2.39 18.79
CA TYR A 10 28.72 -1.21 18.02
C TYR A 10 28.22 0.04 18.75
N GLY A 11 29.18 0.80 19.28
CA GLY A 11 28.97 2.17 19.72
C GLY A 11 29.20 3.14 18.57
N ALA A 12 28.39 4.19 18.51
CA ALA A 12 28.71 5.43 17.83
C ALA A 12 28.07 6.58 18.62
N GLU A 13 28.91 7.32 19.34
CA GLU A 13 28.56 8.60 19.95
C GLU A 13 28.59 9.71 18.89
N LEU A 14 27.56 10.56 18.97
CA LEU A 14 27.51 12.02 18.81
C LEU A 14 28.24 12.66 17.61
N HIS A 15 27.49 13.46 16.85
CA HIS A 15 27.89 14.84 16.58
C HIS A 15 26.64 15.73 16.50
N HIS A 16 26.52 16.59 17.51
CA HIS A 16 25.63 17.74 17.57
C HIS A 16 26.20 18.81 16.65
N GLN A 17 25.42 19.31 15.68
CA GLN A 17 25.69 20.64 15.13
C GLN A 17 24.38 21.39 14.88
N GLN A 18 24.10 22.26 15.84
CA GLN A 18 23.14 23.34 15.79
C GLN A 18 23.79 24.51 15.04
N GLN A 19 23.09 25.09 14.06
CA GLN A 19 23.36 26.45 13.59
C GLN A 19 22.04 27.23 13.45
N HIS A 20 21.98 28.33 14.21
CA HIS A 20 21.00 29.40 14.16
C HIS A 20 21.40 30.45 13.10
N PHE A 21 20.58 31.52 13.02
CA PHE A 21 20.63 32.74 12.19
C PHE A 21 19.85 32.62 10.87
N GLY A 22 18.96 33.54 10.50
CA GLY A 22 18.57 34.84 11.04
C GLY A 22 17.48 35.40 10.12
N GLY A 23 16.58 36.23 10.64
CA GLY A 23 15.40 36.70 9.91
C GLY A 23 15.68 37.79 8.87
N HIS A 24 14.67 38.06 8.04
CA HIS A 24 14.44 39.39 7.50
C HIS A 24 12.94 39.66 7.37
N GLN A 25 12.49 40.64 8.16
CA GLN A 25 11.28 41.41 7.96
C GLN A 25 11.46 42.32 6.73
N GLY A 26 10.37 42.50 5.98
CA GLY A 26 10.24 43.52 4.94
C GLY A 26 8.78 43.92 4.80
N HIS A 27 8.47 45.11 5.33
CA HIS A 27 7.25 45.90 5.13
C HIS A 27 6.92 46.02 3.63
N GLY A 28 5.67 46.11 3.16
CA GLY A 28 4.55 46.93 3.60
C GLY A 28 4.12 47.79 2.39
N GLY A 29 2.82 47.91 2.12
CA GLY A 29 2.32 48.76 1.04
C GLY A 29 0.96 48.37 0.48
N GLU A 30 -0.09 48.59 1.27
CA GLU A 30 -1.45 48.80 0.77
C GLU A 30 -1.52 50.09 -0.04
N PHE A 31 -2.23 50.09 -1.17
CA PHE A 31 -3.01 51.25 -1.61
C PHE A 31 -4.34 50.80 -2.22
N ARG A 32 -5.41 51.20 -1.53
CA ARG A 32 -6.80 51.23 -1.98
C ARG A 32 -6.97 52.25 -3.10
N GLY A 33 -7.83 51.92 -4.06
CA GLY A 33 -8.41 52.87 -5.00
C GLY A 33 -9.76 52.34 -5.46
N GLU A 34 -10.82 52.89 -4.89
CA GLU A 34 -12.21 52.52 -5.12
C GLU A 34 -12.66 52.91 -6.55
N GLY A 35 -13.40 52.00 -7.19
CA GLY A 35 -14.11 52.22 -8.44
C GLY A 35 -15.43 51.45 -8.39
N THR A 36 -16.53 52.18 -8.45
CA THR A 36 -17.94 51.80 -8.34
C THR A 36 -18.36 50.53 -9.13
N PRO A 37 -19.27 49.68 -8.60
CA PRO A 37 -19.79 48.53 -9.34
C PRO A 37 -20.84 48.98 -10.37
N GLY A 38 -20.50 48.89 -11.66
CA GLY A 38 -21.47 48.95 -12.76
C GLY A 38 -22.17 47.59 -12.92
N PHE A 39 -23.50 47.59 -12.91
CA PHE A 39 -24.32 46.41 -13.19
C PHE A 39 -24.23 46.04 -14.69
N PRO A 40 -23.80 44.83 -15.07
CA PRO A 40 -23.99 44.34 -16.43
C PRO A 40 -25.38 43.73 -16.59
N SER A 41 -26.08 44.13 -17.66
CA SER A 41 -27.36 43.57 -18.12
C SER A 41 -27.27 42.07 -18.42
N PRO A 42 -28.37 41.31 -18.33
CA PRO A 42 -28.36 39.86 -18.57
C PRO A 42 -28.09 39.56 -20.05
N GLY A 43 -26.94 38.95 -20.31
CA GLY A 43 -26.62 38.34 -21.61
C GLY A 43 -27.49 37.09 -21.87
N PRO A 44 -27.58 36.64 -23.13
CA PRO A 44 -28.46 35.55 -23.53
C PRO A 44 -28.04 34.23 -22.88
N HIS A 45 -29.04 33.47 -22.41
CA HIS A 45 -28.90 32.14 -21.84
C HIS A 45 -28.21 31.18 -22.83
N PHE A 46 -27.00 30.75 -22.48
CA PHE A 46 -26.41 29.54 -23.05
C PHE A 46 -26.86 28.35 -22.18
N PRO A 47 -27.47 27.29 -22.74
CA PRO A 47 -27.70 26.07 -21.98
C PRO A 47 -26.33 25.42 -21.72
N GLY A 48 -25.81 25.61 -20.50
CA GLY A 48 -24.63 24.90 -20.02
C GLY A 48 -24.89 23.40 -20.05
N THR A 49 -23.94 22.67 -20.63
CA THR A 49 -23.87 21.21 -20.60
C THR A 49 -23.78 20.72 -19.15
N PRO A 50 -24.53 19.69 -18.73
CA PRO A 50 -24.40 19.13 -17.40
C PRO A 50 -23.23 18.15 -17.36
N ASP A 51 -22.00 18.63 -17.23
CA ASP A 51 -20.90 17.78 -16.76
C ASP A 51 -20.92 17.76 -15.23
N GLN A 52 -21.91 17.06 -14.69
CA GLN A 52 -21.88 16.60 -13.31
C GLN A 52 -21.01 15.34 -13.24
N HIS A 53 -19.70 15.52 -13.14
CA HIS A 53 -18.88 14.52 -12.46
C HIS A 53 -19.28 14.54 -10.99
N ALA A 54 -20.28 13.72 -10.64
CA ALA A 54 -20.68 13.51 -9.27
C ALA A 54 -19.52 12.87 -8.50
N SER A 55 -18.84 13.65 -7.65
CA SER A 55 -17.95 13.12 -6.63
C SER A 55 -18.73 12.17 -5.73
N PRO A 56 -18.25 10.95 -5.43
CA PRO A 56 -18.99 10.02 -4.58
C PRO A 56 -19.15 10.63 -3.17
N THR A 57 -20.39 10.78 -2.73
CA THR A 57 -20.83 11.48 -1.51
C THR A 57 -20.65 10.68 -0.20
N GLY A 58 -19.69 9.75 -0.17
CA GLY A 58 -19.40 8.92 1.01
C GLY A 58 -18.13 9.36 1.76
N PRO A 59 -17.99 9.03 3.06
CA PRO A 59 -16.71 9.17 3.73
C PRO A 59 -15.65 8.33 3.01
N PRO A 60 -14.38 8.77 2.99
CA PRO A 60 -13.31 8.01 2.34
C PRO A 60 -13.15 6.64 3.02
N PRO A 61 -12.75 5.60 2.26
CA PRO A 61 -12.53 4.27 2.84
C PRO A 61 -11.39 4.32 3.87
N PRO A 62 -11.40 3.42 4.88
CA PRO A 62 -10.29 3.27 5.81
C PRO A 62 -8.95 3.09 5.06
N PRO A 63 -7.81 3.55 5.61
CA PRO A 63 -6.50 3.42 4.94
C PRO A 63 -6.15 1.99 4.50
N SER A 64 -6.58 0.99 5.27
CA SER A 64 -6.37 -0.44 5.00
C SER A 64 -7.46 -1.09 4.14
N GLY A 65 -8.55 -0.38 3.89
CA GLY A 65 -9.73 -0.89 3.17
C GLY A 65 -10.60 -1.81 4.00
N TYR A 66 -11.77 -2.18 3.46
CA TYR A 66 -12.64 -3.18 4.07
C TYR A 66 -12.12 -4.58 3.74
N ARG A 67 -12.01 -5.45 4.75
CA ARG A 67 -11.41 -6.77 4.64
C ARG A 67 -12.41 -7.89 4.90
N ILE A 68 -12.13 -9.07 4.34
CA ILE A 68 -12.85 -10.31 4.61
C ILE A 68 -11.95 -11.19 5.50
N PRO A 69 -12.31 -11.44 6.77
CA PRO A 69 -11.52 -12.28 7.65
C PRO A 69 -11.67 -13.75 7.28
N LEU A 70 -10.55 -14.44 7.16
CA LEU A 70 -10.43 -15.84 6.76
C LEU A 70 -9.53 -16.62 7.72
N THR A 71 -9.68 -17.94 7.70
CA THR A 71 -8.84 -18.89 8.42
C THR A 71 -8.62 -20.12 7.55
N THR A 72 -7.67 -20.95 7.94
CA THR A 72 -7.34 -22.21 7.25
C THR A 72 -8.36 -23.33 7.46
N GLN A 73 -9.26 -23.18 8.43
CA GLN A 73 -10.28 -24.18 8.76
C GLN A 73 -11.62 -23.95 8.04
N GLY A 74 -11.83 -22.74 7.52
CA GLY A 74 -13.04 -22.37 6.80
C GLY A 74 -12.97 -22.71 5.31
N SER A 75 -14.14 -22.84 4.68
CA SER A 75 -14.23 -22.83 3.22
C SER A 75 -13.76 -21.48 2.67
N PHE A 76 -13.07 -21.49 1.53
CA PHE A 76 -12.74 -20.26 0.83
C PHE A 76 -14.02 -19.57 0.33
N PRO A 77 -14.19 -18.24 0.49
CA PRO A 77 -15.41 -17.55 0.07
C PRO A 77 -15.61 -17.60 -1.44
N ASP A 78 -16.87 -17.52 -1.88
CA ASP A 78 -17.17 -17.45 -3.30
C ASP A 78 -16.88 -16.05 -3.89
N ARG A 79 -16.96 -15.97 -5.23
CA ARG A 79 -16.68 -14.75 -5.99
C ARG A 79 -17.60 -13.57 -5.65
N SER A 80 -18.82 -13.81 -5.17
CA SER A 80 -19.74 -12.73 -4.75
C SER A 80 -19.20 -11.99 -3.53
N GLN A 81 -18.40 -12.67 -2.71
CA GLN A 81 -17.76 -12.09 -1.53
C GLN A 81 -16.37 -11.54 -1.87
N THR A 82 -15.51 -12.33 -2.52
CA THR A 82 -14.10 -11.92 -2.78
C THR A 82 -13.97 -10.84 -3.85
N GLY A 83 -14.95 -10.75 -4.76
CA GLY A 83 -14.76 -10.08 -6.05
C GLY A 83 -13.84 -10.88 -6.98
N GLU A 84 -13.42 -10.23 -8.07
CA GLU A 84 -12.43 -10.82 -8.99
C GLU A 84 -11.02 -10.79 -8.40
N ALA A 85 -10.27 -11.86 -8.64
CA ALA A 85 -8.84 -11.90 -8.34
C ALA A 85 -8.08 -10.94 -9.27
N PRO A 86 -7.23 -10.03 -8.74
CA PRO A 86 -6.43 -9.13 -9.57
C PRO A 86 -5.32 -9.84 -10.36
N PHE A 87 -4.92 -11.03 -9.93
CA PHE A 87 -3.80 -11.77 -10.51
C PHE A 87 -4.12 -13.24 -10.71
N LYS A 88 -3.23 -13.92 -11.44
CA LYS A 88 -3.21 -15.36 -11.62
C LYS A 88 -1.86 -15.93 -11.21
N ASP A 89 -1.84 -17.16 -10.75
CA ASP A 89 -0.61 -17.87 -10.43
C ASP A 89 0.13 -18.33 -11.71
N ALA A 90 1.29 -18.97 -11.55
CA ALA A 90 2.18 -19.38 -12.63
C ALA A 90 1.55 -20.34 -13.65
N ASP A 91 0.48 -21.05 -13.29
CA ASP A 91 -0.29 -21.89 -14.22
C ASP A 91 -1.18 -21.08 -15.19
N GLY A 92 -1.27 -19.75 -15.02
CA GLY A 92 -2.06 -18.86 -15.85
C GLY A 92 -3.57 -18.96 -15.67
N VAL A 93 -4.06 -19.75 -14.71
CA VAL A 93 -5.49 -20.02 -14.50
C VAL A 93 -5.93 -19.90 -13.04
N SER A 94 -5.08 -20.26 -12.08
CA SER A 94 -5.42 -20.24 -10.66
C SER A 94 -5.50 -18.80 -10.13
N PRO A 95 -6.58 -18.41 -9.45
CA PRO A 95 -6.78 -17.03 -9.01
C PRO A 95 -5.87 -16.67 -7.83
N VAL A 96 -5.29 -15.48 -7.88
CA VAL A 96 -4.44 -14.93 -6.81
C VAL A 96 -5.02 -13.61 -6.32
N PHE A 97 -5.31 -13.56 -5.03
CA PHE A 97 -5.84 -12.44 -4.28
C PHE A 97 -4.74 -11.81 -3.40
N ILE A 98 -5.06 -10.61 -2.91
CA ILE A 98 -4.23 -9.86 -1.98
C ILE A 98 -4.89 -9.81 -0.61
N GLY A 99 -4.09 -9.75 0.44
CA GLY A 99 -4.60 -9.63 1.80
C GLY A 99 -3.49 -9.44 2.81
N SER A 100 -3.82 -9.66 4.07
CA SER A 100 -2.88 -9.48 5.18
C SER A 100 -2.92 -10.67 6.12
N ALA A 101 -1.78 -11.31 6.37
CA ALA A 101 -1.61 -12.36 7.36
C ALA A 101 -1.36 -11.74 8.74
N LEU A 102 -2.12 -12.16 9.75
CA LEU A 102 -1.93 -11.72 11.13
C LEU A 102 -0.95 -12.66 11.83
N MET A 103 0.21 -12.16 12.19
CA MET A 103 1.23 -12.86 12.98
C MET A 103 1.18 -12.35 14.43
N GLU A 104 1.95 -12.97 15.34
CA GLU A 104 1.84 -12.67 16.79
C GLU A 104 2.08 -11.18 17.12
N ARG A 105 3.03 -10.54 16.43
CA ARG A 105 3.47 -9.16 16.72
C ARG A 105 3.51 -8.26 15.48
N SER A 106 3.02 -8.74 14.35
CA SER A 106 3.08 -8.06 13.07
C SER A 106 1.92 -8.45 12.16
N VAL A 107 1.67 -7.66 11.13
CA VAL A 107 0.66 -7.93 10.10
C VAL A 107 1.31 -7.74 8.75
N HIS A 108 1.35 -8.78 7.93
CA HIS A 108 2.10 -8.76 6.67
C HIS A 108 1.18 -8.91 5.46
N PRO A 109 1.32 -8.04 4.43
CA PRO A 109 0.72 -8.29 3.13
C PRO A 109 1.11 -9.67 2.59
N CYS A 110 0.14 -10.39 2.04
CA CYS A 110 0.29 -11.79 1.64
C CYS A 110 -0.35 -12.10 0.29
N LYS A 111 0.13 -13.20 -0.30
CA LYS A 111 -0.45 -13.86 -1.47
C LYS A 111 -1.53 -14.82 -0.99
N ILE A 112 -2.76 -14.67 -1.49
CA ILE A 112 -3.88 -15.55 -1.14
C ILE A 112 -4.35 -16.30 -2.39
N GLY A 113 -4.59 -17.59 -2.28
CA GLY A 113 -5.14 -18.39 -3.37
C GLY A 113 -5.78 -19.67 -2.85
N PRO A 114 -6.99 -20.04 -3.30
CA PRO A 114 -7.69 -21.24 -2.82
C PRO A 114 -6.94 -22.55 -3.13
N HIS A 115 -6.02 -22.51 -4.10
CA HIS A 115 -5.16 -23.64 -4.50
C HIS A 115 -3.85 -23.70 -3.71
N LEU A 116 -3.49 -22.67 -2.95
CA LEU A 116 -2.27 -22.65 -2.15
C LEU A 116 -2.44 -23.52 -0.90
N TYR A 117 -1.36 -24.17 -0.48
CA TYR A 117 -1.33 -24.83 0.82
C TYR A 117 -1.59 -23.81 1.94
N GLN A 118 -2.66 -24.01 2.71
CA GLN A 118 -3.16 -23.09 3.74
C GLN A 118 -3.73 -21.76 3.23
N PHE A 119 -4.06 -21.67 1.94
CA PHE A 119 -4.64 -20.50 1.26
C PHE A 119 -3.83 -19.20 1.26
N CYS A 120 -2.82 -19.06 2.11
CA CYS A 120 -2.13 -17.81 2.40
C CYS A 120 -0.62 -18.05 2.50
N SER A 121 0.16 -17.26 1.74
CA SER A 121 1.61 -17.31 1.71
C SER A 121 2.21 -15.92 1.95
N VAL A 122 3.23 -15.85 2.80
CA VAL A 122 3.88 -14.60 3.23
C VAL A 122 5.36 -14.64 2.86
N ALA A 123 5.87 -13.53 2.33
CA ALA A 123 7.31 -13.30 2.17
C ALA A 123 7.88 -12.86 3.52
N TYR A 124 8.63 -13.74 4.20
CA TYR A 124 9.16 -13.47 5.54
C TYR A 124 10.41 -14.29 5.85
N GLY A 125 11.44 -13.63 6.37
CA GLY A 125 12.66 -14.28 6.84
C GLY A 125 13.47 -14.99 5.76
N GLY A 126 13.44 -14.50 4.51
CA GLY A 126 14.11 -15.12 3.37
C GLY A 126 13.32 -16.25 2.70
N GLY A 127 12.14 -16.62 3.21
CA GLY A 127 11.33 -17.73 2.71
C GLY A 127 9.91 -17.33 2.28
N GLU A 128 9.28 -18.23 1.53
CA GLU A 128 7.82 -18.26 1.37
C GLU A 128 7.22 -19.11 2.49
N GLN A 129 6.51 -18.46 3.40
CA GLN A 129 5.90 -19.12 4.55
C GLN A 129 4.40 -19.30 4.34
N ALA A 130 3.92 -20.53 4.42
CA ALA A 130 2.48 -20.79 4.51
C ALA A 130 1.97 -20.30 5.87
N HIS A 131 0.90 -19.50 5.85
CA HIS A 131 0.31 -18.95 7.07
C HIS A 131 -0.86 -19.81 7.53
N ASN A 132 -0.78 -20.33 8.76
CA ASN A 132 -1.78 -21.24 9.31
C ASN A 132 -2.83 -20.56 10.22
N GLY A 133 -2.73 -19.24 10.42
CA GLY A 133 -3.59 -18.45 11.30
C GLY A 133 -4.69 -17.68 10.57
N ARG A 134 -5.16 -16.59 11.21
CA ARG A 134 -6.10 -15.66 10.59
C ARG A 134 -5.40 -14.80 9.53
N PHE A 135 -6.08 -14.59 8.41
CA PHE A 135 -5.67 -13.65 7.39
C PHE A 135 -6.89 -12.92 6.83
N ASP A 136 -6.68 -11.70 6.37
CA ASP A 136 -7.74 -10.77 5.99
C ASP A 136 -7.59 -10.43 4.49
N LEU A 137 -8.44 -11.03 3.65
CA LEU A 137 -8.48 -10.77 2.20
C LEU A 137 -8.91 -9.32 1.96
N LEU A 138 -8.22 -8.64 1.04
CA LEU A 138 -8.59 -7.31 0.55
C LEU A 138 -9.22 -7.45 -0.85
N PRO A 139 -10.53 -7.24 -1.00
CA PRO A 139 -11.15 -7.20 -2.31
C PRO A 139 -10.57 -6.04 -3.13
N PHE A 140 -9.98 -6.34 -4.29
CA PHE A 140 -9.51 -5.31 -5.20
C PHE A 140 -10.70 -4.65 -5.90
N LYS A 141 -10.80 -3.33 -5.80
CA LYS A 141 -11.89 -2.54 -6.40
C LYS A 141 -11.30 -1.54 -7.40
N PRO A 142 -11.29 -1.84 -8.71
CA PRO A 142 -10.67 -0.97 -9.72
C PRO A 142 -11.20 0.48 -9.74
N ALA A 143 -12.46 0.66 -9.32
CA ALA A 143 -13.09 1.98 -9.20
C ALA A 143 -12.55 2.84 -8.04
N GLN A 144 -11.86 2.23 -7.07
CA GLN A 144 -11.37 2.90 -5.85
C GLN A 144 -9.85 2.72 -5.64
N MET A 145 -9.24 1.79 -6.35
CA MET A 145 -7.84 1.40 -6.18
C MET A 145 -7.15 1.30 -7.53
N GLU A 146 -5.84 1.51 -7.53
CA GLU A 146 -4.98 1.34 -8.69
C GLU A 146 -3.59 0.86 -8.30
N TRP A 147 -2.98 0.08 -9.18
CA TRP A 147 -1.58 -0.31 -9.08
C TRP A 147 -0.72 0.79 -9.71
N VAL A 148 0.21 1.35 -8.92
CA VAL A 148 1.07 2.45 -9.36
C VAL A 148 2.52 1.97 -9.38
N ARG A 149 3.20 2.13 -10.52
CA ARG A 149 4.63 1.81 -10.64
C ARG A 149 5.46 2.66 -9.70
N THR A 150 6.39 2.00 -9.02
CA THR A 150 7.35 2.64 -8.14
C THR A 150 8.61 1.79 -8.05
N SER A 151 9.60 2.28 -7.31
CA SER A 151 10.81 1.52 -7.05
C SER A 151 11.46 1.84 -5.73
N ASN A 152 12.35 0.95 -5.28
CA ASN A 152 13.27 1.16 -4.17
C ASN A 152 12.57 1.52 -2.84
N GLY A 153 11.43 0.89 -2.53
CA GLY A 153 10.66 1.17 -1.31
C GLY A 153 9.86 2.48 -1.33
N ARG A 154 9.93 3.27 -2.41
CA ARG A 154 9.36 4.62 -2.45
C ARG A 154 7.84 4.61 -2.60
N ILE A 155 7.19 5.55 -1.91
CA ILE A 155 5.80 5.89 -2.16
C ILE A 155 5.75 6.91 -3.31
N PRO A 156 5.00 6.66 -4.41
CA PRO A 156 4.87 7.61 -5.50
C PRO A 156 4.32 8.97 -5.03
N PRO A 157 4.89 10.11 -5.51
CA PRO A 157 4.43 11.44 -5.11
C PRO A 157 2.93 11.65 -5.34
N GLY A 158 2.25 12.23 -4.34
CA GLY A 158 0.81 12.53 -4.41
C GLY A 158 -0.10 11.31 -4.35
N ARG A 159 0.43 10.09 -4.15
CA ARG A 159 -0.37 8.88 -4.00
C ARG A 159 -0.56 8.50 -2.54
N ARG A 160 -1.70 7.88 -2.24
CA ARG A 160 -2.03 7.33 -0.93
C ARG A 160 -2.00 5.80 -0.98
N PRO A 161 -0.95 5.15 -0.46
CA PRO A 161 -0.83 3.69 -0.51
C PRO A 161 -1.88 3.02 0.39
N VAL A 162 -2.33 1.83 0.00
CA VAL A 162 -3.26 1.02 0.80
C VAL A 162 -2.47 0.31 1.89
N GLU A 163 -2.80 0.60 3.15
CA GLU A 163 -2.11 0.00 4.29
C GLU A 163 -2.41 -1.50 4.37
N GLY A 164 -1.34 -2.30 4.33
CA GLY A 164 -1.40 -3.76 4.36
C GLY A 164 -0.98 -4.36 5.70
N GLY A 165 -0.38 -3.58 6.59
CA GLY A 165 -0.04 -3.98 7.94
C GLY A 165 1.18 -3.24 8.46
N TYR A 166 1.96 -3.92 9.30
CA TYR A 166 3.13 -3.37 9.96
C TYR A 166 4.09 -4.48 10.37
N GLU A 167 5.38 -4.15 10.40
CA GLU A 167 6.43 -4.96 11.05
C GLU A 167 6.33 -4.86 12.58
N GLU A 168 7.01 -5.74 13.31
CA GLU A 168 7.05 -5.71 14.79
C GLU A 168 7.54 -4.35 15.34
N SER A 169 8.43 -3.67 14.61
CA SER A 169 8.90 -2.32 14.95
C SER A 169 7.81 -1.23 14.86
N GLY A 170 6.64 -1.56 14.33
CA GLY A 170 5.58 -0.62 13.98
C GLY A 170 5.75 0.05 12.61
N SER A 171 6.81 -0.29 11.87
CA SER A 171 7.03 0.23 10.51
C SER A 171 5.92 -0.24 9.57
N LYS A 172 5.28 0.69 8.86
CA LYS A 172 4.15 0.39 7.98
C LYS A 172 4.55 -0.49 6.79
N LEU A 173 3.64 -1.37 6.42
CA LEU A 173 3.71 -2.21 5.23
C LEU A 173 2.52 -1.92 4.32
N TYR A 174 2.78 -1.95 3.01
CA TYR A 174 1.81 -1.71 1.95
C TYR A 174 1.75 -2.90 1.00
N HIS A 175 0.61 -3.04 0.32
CA HIS A 175 0.44 -4.07 -0.71
C HIS A 175 1.28 -3.73 -1.95
N ALA A 176 2.12 -4.66 -2.36
CA ALA A 176 2.90 -4.56 -3.58
C ALA A 176 2.65 -5.77 -4.47
N VAL A 177 2.97 -5.62 -5.75
CA VAL A 177 3.06 -6.72 -6.71
C VAL A 177 4.33 -6.55 -7.53
N ALA A 178 5.05 -7.65 -7.75
CA ALA A 178 6.26 -7.67 -8.57
C ALA A 178 6.13 -8.71 -9.69
N ASN A 179 6.81 -8.46 -10.80
CA ASN A 179 6.87 -9.38 -11.93
C ASN A 179 8.01 -10.38 -11.73
N HIS A 180 7.67 -11.61 -11.37
CA HIS A 180 8.59 -12.73 -11.30
C HIS A 180 8.45 -13.58 -12.57
N ASN A 181 9.34 -13.36 -13.55
CA ASN A 181 9.40 -14.13 -14.82
C ASN A 181 8.06 -14.22 -15.58
N GLY A 182 7.33 -13.11 -15.65
CA GLY A 182 6.02 -13.00 -16.31
C GLY A 182 4.82 -13.22 -15.40
N VAL A 183 5.04 -13.65 -14.15
CA VAL A 183 3.98 -13.85 -13.15
C VAL A 183 3.92 -12.64 -12.22
N MET A 184 2.73 -12.05 -12.08
CA MET A 184 2.50 -10.94 -11.15
C MET A 184 2.23 -11.49 -9.75
N VAL A 185 3.22 -11.41 -8.87
CA VAL A 185 3.18 -12.01 -7.53
C VAL A 185 2.94 -10.91 -6.49
N PRO A 186 1.83 -10.96 -5.72
CA PRO A 186 1.61 -10.00 -4.65
C PRO A 186 2.48 -10.28 -3.42
N GLY A 187 2.75 -9.24 -2.66
CA GLY A 187 3.55 -9.28 -1.44
C GLY A 187 3.55 -7.94 -0.73
N LYS A 188 4.66 -7.63 -0.06
CA LYS A 188 4.80 -6.46 0.81
C LYS A 188 5.85 -5.48 0.31
N THR A 189 5.65 -4.20 0.58
CA THR A 189 6.66 -3.15 0.48
C THR A 189 6.58 -2.24 1.70
N GLY A 190 7.67 -1.54 2.00
CA GLY A 190 7.71 -0.45 2.96
C GLY A 190 8.92 0.43 2.65
N GLU A 191 8.90 1.69 3.09
CA GLU A 191 10.01 2.63 2.86
C GLU A 191 11.35 2.11 3.43
N HIS A 192 11.27 1.24 4.44
CA HIS A 192 12.41 0.59 5.09
C HIS A 192 12.87 -0.72 4.43
N LEU A 193 12.10 -1.28 3.47
CA LEU A 193 12.43 -2.56 2.83
C LEU A 193 13.26 -2.40 1.55
N GLY A 194 13.33 -1.20 0.97
CA GLY A 194 14.10 -0.93 -0.25
C GLY A 194 13.56 -1.61 -1.53
N GLY A 195 12.37 -2.22 -1.48
CA GLY A 195 11.75 -2.91 -2.61
C GLY A 195 10.45 -3.61 -2.23
N ALA A 196 9.92 -4.40 -3.16
CA ALA A 196 8.83 -5.33 -2.93
C ALA A 196 9.36 -6.74 -2.63
N ASN A 197 8.91 -7.31 -1.51
CA ASN A 197 9.20 -8.67 -1.11
C ASN A 197 8.00 -9.56 -1.46
N VAL A 198 8.22 -10.60 -2.28
CA VAL A 198 7.17 -11.49 -2.77
C VAL A 198 7.52 -12.96 -2.52
N ALA A 199 6.50 -13.78 -2.28
CA ALA A 199 6.65 -15.18 -1.91
C ALA A 199 6.41 -16.07 -3.14
N PHE A 200 7.46 -16.72 -3.65
CA PHE A 200 7.37 -17.52 -4.87
C PHE A 200 8.38 -18.69 -4.87
N GLY A 201 7.89 -19.89 -5.20
CA GLY A 201 8.72 -21.08 -5.34
C GLY A 201 9.43 -21.52 -4.06
N GLY A 202 8.87 -21.22 -2.88
CA GLY A 202 9.45 -21.56 -1.58
C GLY A 202 10.41 -20.51 -1.01
N ALA A 203 10.68 -19.42 -1.73
CA ALA A 203 11.61 -18.37 -1.32
C ALA A 203 10.97 -16.98 -1.27
N GLU A 204 11.58 -16.08 -0.49
CA GLU A 204 11.33 -14.65 -0.57
C GLU A 204 12.21 -14.04 -1.66
N HIS A 205 11.60 -13.26 -2.55
CA HIS A 205 12.30 -12.54 -3.62
C HIS A 205 12.08 -11.04 -3.45
N VAL A 206 13.14 -10.25 -3.62
CA VAL A 206 13.10 -8.80 -3.50
C VAL A 206 13.26 -8.15 -4.87
N PHE A 207 12.32 -7.29 -5.23
CA PHE A 207 12.31 -6.56 -6.50
C PHE A 207 12.39 -5.05 -6.25
N THR A 208 13.36 -4.39 -6.89
CA THR A 208 13.50 -2.94 -6.81
C THR A 208 12.44 -2.23 -7.62
N ASP A 209 11.98 -2.77 -8.74
CA ASP A 209 10.91 -2.24 -9.59
C ASP A 209 9.64 -3.06 -9.41
N TYR A 210 8.54 -2.40 -9.06
CA TYR A 210 7.29 -3.06 -8.68
C TYR A 210 6.11 -2.08 -8.80
N GLU A 211 4.91 -2.57 -8.52
CA GLU A 211 3.71 -1.74 -8.40
C GLU A 211 3.20 -1.77 -6.96
N ILE A 212 2.84 -0.61 -6.41
CA ILE A 212 2.23 -0.44 -5.09
C ILE A 212 0.74 -0.15 -5.25
N LEU A 213 -0.10 -0.78 -4.44
CA LEU A 213 -1.54 -0.51 -4.45
C LEU A 213 -1.82 0.84 -3.78
N CYS A 214 -2.52 1.72 -4.49
CA CYS A 214 -2.92 3.04 -4.01
C CYS A 214 -4.42 3.25 -4.12
N TRP A 215 -4.95 4.09 -3.26
CA TRP A 215 -6.31 4.62 -3.39
C TRP A 215 -6.38 5.64 -4.53
N ARG A 216 -7.52 5.65 -5.24
CA ARG A 216 -7.92 6.71 -6.17
C ARG A 216 -8.47 7.93 -5.44
#